data_AF-A0A0M6YAL6-F1
#
_entry.id   AF-A0A0M6YAL6-F1
#
_cell.length_a   1.000
_cell.length_b   1.000
_cell.length_c   1.000
_cell.angle_alpha   90.00
_cell.angle_beta   90.00
_cell.angle_gamma   90.00
#
_symmetry.space_group_name_H-M   'P 1'
#
loop_
_entity.id
_entity.type
_entity.pdbx_description
1 polymer ?
#
loop_
_entity_poly.entity_id
_entity_poly.type
_entity_poly.pdbx_seq_one_letter_code
_entity_poly.pdbx_strand_id
1 'polypeptide(L)'
;MFNIFDLTQKDPKTLQERALKLAEEAGELAQAVLSATKAPGSEYKNQTLADVREEAADAAIVAMSVLAQASSSREEFEAELTRLMAEKCAKWQEKLQEKPLAE
;
A
#
# COMPACT_ATOMS: atom_id res chain seq x y z
N MET A 1 4.98 -13.95 -8.69
CA MET A 1 4.09 -12.98 -8.00
C MET A 1 3.89 -13.47 -6.57
N PHE A 2 3.78 -12.59 -5.57
CA PHE A 2 3.48 -13.03 -4.20
C PHE A 2 2.12 -13.77 -4.17
N ASN A 3 1.95 -14.77 -3.29
CA ASN A 3 0.74 -15.61 -3.22
C ASN A 3 -0.48 -14.88 -2.60
N ILE A 4 -0.60 -13.57 -2.80
CA ILE A 4 -1.62 -12.72 -2.15
C ILE A 4 -3.03 -13.13 -2.55
N PHE A 5 -3.27 -13.47 -3.81
CA PHE A 5 -4.59 -13.94 -4.25
C PHE A 5 -5.02 -15.19 -3.48
N ASP A 6 -4.21 -16.25 -3.45
CA ASP A 6 -4.55 -17.50 -2.75
C ASP A 6 -4.70 -17.31 -1.24
N LEU A 7 -3.86 -16.46 -0.63
CA LEU A 7 -3.95 -16.13 0.80
C LEU A 7 -5.24 -15.37 1.09
N THR A 8 -5.64 -14.44 0.22
CA THR A 8 -6.88 -13.67 0.33
C THR A 8 -8.11 -14.58 0.28
N GLN A 9 -8.12 -15.59 -0.59
CA GLN A 9 -9.23 -16.56 -0.68
C GLN A 9 -9.36 -17.46 0.56
N LYS A 10 -8.28 -17.65 1.33
CA LYS A 10 -8.27 -18.45 2.57
C LYS A 10 -8.57 -17.62 3.82
N ASP A 11 -8.39 -16.30 3.74
CA ASP A 11 -8.63 -15.36 4.83
C ASP A 11 -10.13 -15.04 4.93
N PRO A 12 -10.80 -15.31 6.07
CA PRO A 12 -12.25 -15.13 6.19
C PRO A 12 -12.71 -13.67 6.21
N LYS A 13 -11.80 -12.69 6.22
CA LYS A 13 -12.15 -11.26 6.22
C LYS A 13 -13.01 -10.90 5.02
N THR A 14 -14.10 -10.22 5.29
CA THR A 14 -14.93 -9.51 4.31
C THR A 14 -14.15 -8.36 3.66
N LEU A 15 -14.67 -7.86 2.54
CA LEU A 15 -14.08 -6.70 1.86
C LEU A 15 -14.05 -5.47 2.78
N GLN A 16 -15.09 -5.29 3.60
CA GLN A 16 -15.19 -4.19 4.57
C GLN A 16 -14.14 -4.33 5.67
N GLU A 17 -13.96 -5.52 6.25
CA GLU A 17 -12.94 -5.77 7.27
C GLU A 17 -11.52 -5.59 6.70
N ARG A 18 -11.30 -5.98 5.44
CA ARG A 18 -10.02 -5.79 4.78
C ARG A 18 -9.73 -4.32 4.48
N ALA A 19 -10.75 -3.55 4.10
CA ALA A 19 -10.64 -2.11 3.94
C ALA A 19 -10.34 -1.41 5.28
N LEU A 20 -10.93 -1.88 6.39
CA LEU A 20 -10.60 -1.40 7.73
C LEU A 20 -9.16 -1.77 8.13
N LYS A 21 -8.72 -2.99 7.85
CA LYS A 21 -7.33 -3.39 8.08
C LYS A 21 -6.35 -2.54 7.27
N LEU A 22 -6.70 -2.16 6.03
CA LEU A 22 -5.88 -1.22 5.26
C LEU A 22 -5.74 0.15 5.94
N ALA A 23 -6.82 0.64 6.58
CA ALA A 23 -6.76 1.89 7.34
C ALA A 23 -5.89 1.77 8.59
N GLU A 24 -5.88 0.61 9.25
CA GLU A 24 -4.97 0.27 10.35
C GLU A 24 -3.51 0.31 9.89
N GLU A 25 -3.13 -0.44 8.84
CA GLU A 25 -1.75 -0.47 8.32
C GLU A 25 -1.28 0.92 7.85
N ALA A 26 -2.18 1.68 7.21
CA ALA A 26 -1.86 3.04 6.78
C ALA A 26 -1.59 3.97 7.98
N GLY A 27 -2.29 3.75 9.11
CA GLY A 27 -2.06 4.45 10.36
C GLY A 27 -0.73 4.06 11.02
N GLU A 28 -0.40 2.76 11.04
CA GLU A 28 0.86 2.25 11.57
C GLU A 28 2.05 2.76 10.74
N LEU A 29 1.93 2.76 9.40
CA LEU A 29 2.90 3.39 8.50
C LEU A 29 3.07 4.88 8.79
N ALA A 30 1.97 5.63 8.97
CA ALA A 30 2.05 7.04 9.31
C ALA A 30 2.76 7.25 10.66
N GLN A 31 2.47 6.43 11.66
CA GLN A 31 3.12 6.48 12.96
C GLN A 31 4.63 6.19 12.83
N ALA A 32 5.02 5.16 12.08
CA ALA A 32 6.40 4.79 11.85
C ALA A 32 7.17 5.94 11.18
N VAL A 33 6.59 6.59 10.17
CA VAL A 33 7.18 7.75 9.51
C VAL A 33 7.35 8.92 10.49
N LEU A 34 6.30 9.26 11.24
CA LEU A 34 6.32 10.38 12.19
C LEU A 34 7.37 10.15 13.29
N SER A 35 7.45 8.94 13.82
CA SER A 35 8.43 8.59 14.85
C SER A 35 9.86 8.57 14.29
N ALA A 36 10.09 7.92 13.14
CA ALA A 36 11.42 7.82 12.52
C ALA A 36 11.98 9.17 12.05
N THR A 37 11.10 10.13 11.73
CA THR A 37 11.47 11.49 11.33
C THR A 37 11.46 12.49 12.50
N LYS A 38 11.20 12.03 13.72
CA LYS A 38 11.16 12.85 14.94
C LYS A 38 10.14 13.99 14.88
N ALA A 39 8.97 13.72 14.31
CA ALA A 39 7.87 14.68 14.32
C ALA A 39 7.50 15.04 15.78
N PRO A 40 7.15 16.32 16.06
CA PRO A 40 6.76 16.74 17.41
C PRO A 40 5.62 15.87 17.97
N GLY A 41 5.83 15.32 19.17
CA GLY A 41 4.84 14.45 19.81
C GLY A 41 4.85 12.99 19.35
N SER A 42 5.79 12.57 18.49
CA SER A 42 5.90 11.19 17.99
C SER A 42 7.25 10.51 18.26
N GLU A 43 8.28 11.25 18.68
CA GLU A 43 9.63 10.71 18.90
C GLU A 43 9.67 9.60 19.98
N TYR A 44 8.79 9.65 20.98
CA TYR A 44 8.76 8.70 22.11
C TYR A 44 8.57 7.22 21.71
N LYS A 45 8.07 6.96 20.50
CA LYS A 45 7.88 5.60 19.97
C LYS A 45 9.18 4.96 19.45
N ASN A 46 10.25 5.72 19.26
CA ASN A 46 11.58 5.26 18.83
C ASN A 46 11.59 4.34 17.61
N GLN A 47 10.65 4.49 16.68
CA GLN A 47 10.65 3.72 15.43
C GLN A 47 11.74 4.25 14.49
N THR A 48 12.16 3.40 13.56
CA THR A 48 13.25 3.62 12.62
C THR A 48 12.76 3.52 11.18
N LEU A 49 13.65 3.78 10.22
CA LEU A 49 13.36 3.51 8.81
C LEU A 49 13.22 2.02 8.48
N ALA A 50 13.60 1.10 9.38
CA ALA A 50 13.29 -0.32 9.20
C ALA A 50 11.79 -0.54 9.40
N ASP A 51 11.23 0.00 10.48
CA ASP A 51 9.79 -0.05 10.77
C ASP A 51 8.98 0.58 9.64
N VAL A 52 9.40 1.74 9.10
CA VAL A 52 8.73 2.36 7.95
C VAL A 52 8.64 1.41 6.74
N ARG A 53 9.67 0.59 6.49
CA ARG A 53 9.65 -0.35 5.35
C ARG A 53 8.73 -1.54 5.61
N GLU A 54 8.67 -1.99 6.86
CA GLU A 54 7.78 -3.07 7.31
C GLU A 54 6.32 -2.65 7.14
N GLU A 55 5.95 -1.52 7.74
CA GLU A 55 4.58 -1.01 7.67
C GLU A 55 4.17 -0.62 6.23
N ALA A 56 5.12 -0.19 5.40
CA ALA A 56 4.86 0.07 3.99
C ALA A 56 4.56 -1.24 3.22
N ALA A 57 5.23 -2.33 3.58
CA ALA A 57 4.95 -3.64 3.01
C ALA A 57 3.60 -4.18 3.48
N ASP A 58 3.25 -4.01 4.75
CA ASP A 58 1.97 -4.44 5.31
C ASP A 58 0.80 -3.68 4.65
N ALA A 59 0.90 -2.36 4.55
CA ALA A 59 -0.09 -1.55 3.82
C ALA A 59 -0.22 -1.98 2.35
N ALA A 60 0.88 -2.28 1.67
CA ALA A 60 0.86 -2.75 0.28
C ALA A 60 0.22 -4.14 0.16
N ILE A 61 0.51 -5.06 1.07
CA ILE A 61 -0.07 -6.41 1.09
C ILE A 61 -1.59 -6.32 1.27
N VAL A 62 -2.06 -5.51 2.22
CA VAL A 62 -3.50 -5.38 2.47
C VAL A 62 -4.20 -4.68 1.30
N ALA A 63 -3.60 -3.65 0.71
CA ALA A 63 -4.14 -3.02 -0.50
C ALA A 63 -4.24 -3.99 -1.69
N MET A 64 -3.21 -4.81 -1.92
CA MET A 64 -3.25 -5.87 -2.94
C MET A 64 -4.29 -6.94 -2.60
N SER A 65 -4.48 -7.26 -1.33
CA SER A 65 -5.49 -8.20 -0.86
C SER A 65 -6.91 -7.66 -1.08
N VAL A 66 -7.14 -6.35 -0.96
CA VAL A 66 -8.40 -5.70 -1.36
C VAL A 66 -8.65 -5.87 -2.85
N LEU A 67 -7.65 -5.60 -3.70
CA LEU A 67 -7.77 -5.81 -5.16
C LEU A 67 -8.05 -7.28 -5.49
N ALA A 68 -7.36 -8.22 -4.82
CA ALA A 68 -7.56 -9.65 -5.01
C ALA A 68 -8.99 -10.09 -4.64
N GLN A 69 -9.56 -9.58 -3.55
CA GLN A 69 -10.93 -9.90 -3.15
C GLN A 69 -11.99 -9.27 -4.07
N ALA A 70 -11.67 -8.15 -4.72
CA ALA A 70 -12.51 -7.51 -5.72
C ALA A 70 -12.44 -8.19 -7.10
N SER A 71 -11.53 -9.15 -7.29
CA SER A 71 -11.34 -9.88 -8.54
C SER A 71 -12.03 -11.24 -8.48
N SER A 72 -12.62 -11.68 -9.59
CA SER A 72 -13.34 -12.95 -9.69
C SER A 72 -12.41 -14.15 -9.88
N SER A 73 -11.19 -13.90 -10.38
CA SER A 73 -10.17 -14.92 -10.59
C SER A 73 -8.76 -14.38 -10.41
N ARG A 74 -7.78 -15.30 -10.33
CA ARG A 74 -6.37 -14.96 -10.28
C ARG A 74 -5.93 -14.20 -11.52
N GLU A 75 -6.38 -14.64 -12.69
CA GLU A 75 -6.05 -14.04 -13.97
C GLU A 75 -6.57 -12.61 -14.05
N GLU A 76 -7.80 -12.36 -13.57
CA GLU A 76 -8.37 -11.01 -13.48
C GLU A 76 -7.54 -10.13 -12.54
N PHE A 77 -7.19 -10.63 -11.34
CA PHE A 77 -6.36 -9.91 -10.38
C PHE A 77 -5.00 -9.50 -10.97
N GLU A 78 -4.31 -10.42 -11.63
CA GLU A 78 -2.98 -10.18 -12.20
C GLU A 78 -3.04 -9.22 -13.39
N ALA A 79 -4.08 -9.34 -14.23
CA ALA A 79 -4.32 -8.45 -15.36
C ALA A 79 -4.64 -7.03 -14.89
N GLU A 80 -5.55 -6.87 -13.92
CA GLU A 80 -5.94 -5.57 -13.38
C GLU A 80 -4.79 -4.91 -12.62
N LEU A 81 -4.03 -5.63 -11.80
CA LEU A 81 -2.86 -5.05 -11.12
C LEU A 81 -1.87 -4.51 -12.14
N THR A 82 -1.54 -5.30 -13.16
CA THR A 82 -0.58 -4.91 -14.21
C THR A 82 -1.07 -3.68 -14.96
N ARG A 83 -2.33 -3.69 -15.41
CA ARG A 83 -2.95 -2.60 -16.16
C ARG A 83 -3.01 -1.31 -15.34
N LEU A 84 -3.52 -1.37 -14.11
CA LEU A 84 -3.71 -0.22 -13.24
C LEU A 84 -2.36 0.38 -12.82
N MET A 85 -1.38 -0.45 -12.44
CA MET A 85 -0.05 0.05 -12.05
C MET A 85 0.65 0.73 -13.23
N ALA A 86 0.63 0.13 -14.42
CA ALA A 86 1.22 0.73 -15.61
C ALA A 86 0.58 2.09 -15.94
N GLU A 87 -0.76 2.17 -15.93
CA GLU A 87 -1.50 3.40 -16.23
C GLU A 87 -1.21 4.50 -15.19
N LYS A 88 -1.20 4.17 -13.90
CA LYS A 88 -0.94 5.14 -12.83
C LYS A 88 0.51 5.62 -12.82
N CYS A 89 1.48 4.74 -13.06
CA CYS A 89 2.89 5.12 -13.19
C CYS A 89 3.13 6.01 -14.40
N ALA A 90 2.55 5.68 -15.57
CA ALA A 90 2.64 6.52 -16.77
C ALA A 90 2.07 7.92 -16.52
N LYS A 91 0.87 8.01 -15.93
CA LYS A 91 0.27 9.30 -15.53
C LYS A 91 1.14 10.07 -14.55
N TRP A 92 1.76 9.40 -13.58
CA TRP A 92 2.65 10.06 -12.64
C TRP A 92 3.91 10.60 -13.33
N GLN A 93 4.49 9.83 -14.25
CA GLN A 93 5.64 10.25 -15.05
C GLN A 93 5.33 11.48 -15.91
N GLU A 94 4.17 11.52 -16.57
CA GLU A 94 3.72 12.69 -17.33
C GLU A 94 3.67 13.95 -16.45
N LYS A 95 3.10 13.84 -15.23
CA LYS A 95 3.02 14.96 -14.28
C LYS A 95 4.38 15.47 -13.80
N LEU A 96 5.39 14.61 -13.72
CA LEU A 96 6.75 15.01 -13.37
C LEU A 96 7.46 15.73 -14.53
N GLN A 97 7.11 15.41 -15.78
CA GLN A 97 7.65 16.06 -16.98
C GLN A 97 6.97 17.40 -17.29
N GLU A 98 5.70 17.57 -16.90
CA GLU A 98 4.94 18.83 -17.03
C GLU A 98 5.42 19.94 -16.09
N LYS A 99 6.15 19.62 -15.01
CA LYS A 99 6.74 20.62 -14.10
C LYS A 99 8.05 21.15 -14.71
N PRO A 100 8.14 22.43 -15.15
CA PRO A 100 9.42 23.02 -15.46
C PRO A 100 10.29 22.99 -14.20
N LEU A 101 11.62 22.89 -14.35
CA LEU A 101 12.54 23.20 -13.25
C LEU A 101 12.12 24.55 -12.66
N ALA A 102 11.70 24.56 -11.39
CA ALA A 102 11.58 25.80 -10.66
C ALA A 102 13.00 26.37 -10.53
N GLU A 103 13.20 27.56 -11.07
CA GLU A 103 14.41 28.39 -10.95
C GLU A 103 14.71 28.75 -9.48
#